data_AF-A0A519L3N1-F1
#
_entry.id   AF-A0A519L3N1-F1
#
_cell.length_a   1.000
_cell.length_b   1.000
_cell.length_c   1.000
_cell.angle_alpha   90.00
_cell.angle_beta   90.00
_cell.angle_gamma   90.00
#
_symmetry.space_group_name_H-M   'P 1'
#
loop_
_entity.id
_entity.type
_entity.pdbx_description
1 polymer ?
#
loop_
_entity_poly.entity_id
_entity_poly.type
_entity_poly.pdbx_seq_one_letter_code
_entity_poly.pdbx_strand_id
1 'polypeptide(L)'
;MRRCLIIIMRMNIFNLFGQEKPKDDPYWEFDQSKHFRPKLNKGDFFKLTGFDFGWFVLEPISKFVKDRDHEIEKGKSLSYGQKALYYWWYIDAQVTNGGFVQFYYNGYGSYVATIIKSLEYIGDKKMAELIQRAENIYQKNKKLMDKAREKDLFGSDLYEKLEEMSALDDEYYKLNDKTITKIEKYIRNNPNEICLDEEGKEFDMKFSGECKTFYSENVVKEIFYLENGIINGEFRSFYENGKLKEQIQYLKGNQTGELVEYHENGNKKYSIRKDTTLKQFEHYWYYENGKPKKLEHKLLDKDERIGEYKEWYDNGQLAETGVYVSAYERVGKWLEFHIDGSKKLEAEFQNGDFLIQNCWNEKGKQTLKDGTGVYVYNYSGWEGHLEHDEQEYKNYKRHGQQKTFSNGILTLYQEMENGVENGYTRNYYKNGKIKEEKLYKNGKVVSTKTFPKSDIP
;
A
#
# COMPACT_ATOMS: atom_id res chain seq x y z
N MET A 1 75.91 -32.98 4.63
CA MET A 1 74.93 -34.08 4.51
C MET A 1 73.53 -33.47 4.37
N ARG A 2 72.86 -33.79 3.25
CA ARG A 2 71.41 -33.70 2.92
C ARG A 2 70.68 -32.40 3.31
N ARG A 3 70.54 -31.41 2.40
CA ARG A 3 69.50 -31.29 1.33
C ARG A 3 68.08 -31.61 1.82
N CYS A 4 67.21 -30.60 1.83
CA CYS A 4 65.94 -30.61 1.10
C CYS A 4 65.37 -29.18 1.00
N LEU A 5 65.57 -28.57 -0.17
CA LEU A 5 64.62 -27.59 -0.72
C LEU A 5 63.31 -28.34 -0.95
N ILE A 6 62.20 -27.84 -0.39
CA ILE A 6 60.88 -28.20 -0.88
C ILE A 6 60.31 -26.97 -1.58
N ILE A 7 60.45 -27.03 -2.90
CA ILE A 7 59.68 -26.27 -3.88
C ILE A 7 58.23 -26.73 -3.73
N ILE A 8 57.34 -25.86 -3.26
CA ILE A 8 55.90 -26.05 -3.44
C ILE A 8 55.50 -25.19 -4.63
N MET A 9 55.44 -25.86 -5.79
CA MET A 9 54.59 -25.46 -6.90
C MET A 9 53.19 -25.17 -6.36
N ARG A 10 52.76 -23.91 -6.32
CA ARG A 10 51.33 -23.62 -6.39
C ARG A 10 50.93 -23.78 -7.85
N MET A 11 50.27 -24.91 -8.11
CA MET A 11 49.64 -25.27 -9.37
C MET A 11 48.79 -24.11 -9.88
N ASN A 12 49.14 -23.63 -11.07
CA ASN A 12 48.23 -22.98 -12.00
C ASN A 12 47.07 -23.94 -12.27
N ILE A 13 45.95 -23.73 -11.59
CA ILE A 13 44.64 -24.25 -11.99
C ILE A 13 43.72 -23.05 -11.98
N PHE A 14 43.68 -22.32 -13.09
CA PHE A 14 42.53 -21.60 -13.64
C PHE A 14 42.95 -21.08 -15.02
N ASN A 15 43.13 -22.02 -15.96
CA ASN A 15 43.15 -21.74 -17.38
C ASN A 15 42.25 -22.79 -18.03
N LEU A 16 40.93 -22.55 -17.94
CA LEU A 16 39.87 -23.32 -18.59
C LEU A 16 38.61 -22.46 -18.59
N PHE A 17 38.67 -21.33 -19.29
CA PHE A 17 37.64 -20.71 -20.13
C PHE A 17 38.36 -19.56 -20.84
N GLY A 18 38.20 -19.47 -22.16
CA GLY A 18 39.00 -18.58 -23.02
C GLY A 18 38.99 -17.14 -22.51
N GLN A 19 40.17 -16.65 -22.13
CA GLN A 19 40.44 -15.22 -21.98
C GLN A 19 40.48 -14.59 -23.37
N GLU A 20 39.31 -14.26 -23.93
CA GLU A 20 39.24 -12.97 -24.61
C GLU A 20 39.36 -11.91 -23.51
N LYS A 21 40.34 -11.01 -23.60
CA LYS A 21 40.36 -9.80 -22.77
C LYS A 21 38.96 -9.19 -22.77
N PRO A 22 38.37 -8.79 -21.63
CA PRO A 22 37.15 -8.02 -21.69
C PRO A 22 37.42 -6.81 -22.57
N LYS A 23 36.57 -6.60 -23.59
CA LYS A 23 36.44 -5.31 -24.26
C LYS A 23 36.47 -4.22 -23.19
N ASP A 24 37.32 -3.21 -23.35
CA ASP A 24 37.45 -2.09 -22.43
C ASP A 24 36.05 -1.64 -22.00
N ASP A 25 35.74 -1.77 -20.70
CA ASP A 25 34.48 -1.34 -20.10
C ASP A 25 34.74 0.06 -19.51
N PRO A 26 34.51 1.13 -20.30
CA PRO A 26 34.94 2.48 -19.93
C PRO A 26 34.18 3.02 -18.70
N TYR A 27 33.10 2.36 -18.30
CA TYR A 27 32.28 2.75 -17.16
C TYR A 27 32.76 2.09 -15.85
N TRP A 28 33.64 1.09 -15.91
CA TRP A 28 34.21 0.39 -14.75
C TRP A 28 35.57 0.95 -14.30
N GLU A 29 35.70 2.27 -14.32
CA GLU A 29 36.84 3.00 -13.77
C GLU A 29 36.42 3.87 -12.58
N PHE A 30 37.30 3.99 -11.58
CA PHE A 30 37.10 4.84 -10.41
C PHE A 30 38.39 5.60 -10.05
N ASP A 31 38.36 6.92 -10.23
CA ASP A 31 39.40 7.86 -9.80
C ASP A 31 39.07 8.38 -8.39
N GLN A 32 39.71 7.76 -7.39
CA GLN A 32 39.52 8.11 -5.98
C GLN A 32 39.82 9.58 -5.67
N SER A 33 40.69 10.24 -6.44
CA SER A 33 41.05 11.65 -6.20
C SER A 33 39.93 12.63 -6.57
N LYS A 34 38.96 12.17 -7.37
CA LYS A 34 37.81 12.96 -7.85
C LYS A 34 36.47 12.43 -7.34
N HIS A 35 36.50 11.57 -6.32
CA HIS A 35 35.30 10.88 -5.82
C HIS A 35 34.19 11.86 -5.46
N PHE A 36 33.08 11.77 -6.19
CA PHE A 36 31.88 12.55 -5.94
C PHE A 36 31.05 11.86 -4.85
N ARG A 37 30.82 12.56 -3.74
CA ARG A 37 29.91 12.12 -2.67
C ARG A 37 28.81 13.16 -2.49
N PRO A 38 27.55 12.87 -2.87
CA PRO A 38 26.45 13.79 -2.65
C PRO A 38 26.23 14.03 -1.15
N LYS A 39 25.80 15.24 -0.81
CA LYS A 39 25.35 15.59 0.54
C LYS A 39 23.89 15.21 0.69
N LEU A 40 23.57 14.42 1.70
CA LEU A 40 22.26 13.84 1.95
C LEU A 40 21.76 14.22 3.34
N ASN A 41 20.47 14.52 3.46
CA ASN A 41 19.84 14.82 4.75
C ASN A 41 19.86 13.58 5.68
N LYS A 42 20.36 13.75 6.91
CA LYS A 42 20.42 12.68 7.93
C LYS A 42 19.06 12.08 8.23
N GLY A 43 18.02 12.91 8.39
CA GLY A 43 16.67 12.44 8.67
C GLY A 43 16.16 11.48 7.59
N ASP A 44 16.23 11.89 6.32
CA ASP A 44 15.79 11.06 5.20
C ASP A 44 16.66 9.81 5.06
N PHE A 45 17.98 9.91 5.28
CA PHE A 45 18.89 8.76 5.23
C PHE A 45 18.51 7.65 6.23
N PHE A 46 18.20 8.01 7.48
CA PHE A 46 17.81 7.03 8.52
C PHE A 46 16.35 6.55 8.39
N LYS A 47 15.48 7.35 7.78
CA LYS A 47 14.04 7.08 7.72
C LYS A 47 13.59 6.34 6.45
N LEU A 48 14.03 6.79 5.27
CA LEU A 48 13.57 6.23 4.01
C LEU A 48 14.07 4.80 3.85
N THR A 49 13.30 3.96 3.15
CA THR A 49 13.67 2.56 2.83
C THR A 49 13.26 2.21 1.40
N GLY A 50 13.77 1.09 0.88
CA GLY A 50 13.41 0.55 -0.41
C GLY A 50 13.67 1.52 -1.56
N PHE A 51 12.68 1.66 -2.44
CA PHE A 51 12.79 2.49 -3.64
C PHE A 51 12.95 3.98 -3.31
N ASP A 52 12.27 4.49 -2.29
CA ASP A 52 12.39 5.90 -1.87
C ASP A 52 13.81 6.22 -1.40
N PHE A 53 14.45 5.31 -0.64
CA PHE A 53 15.85 5.45 -0.26
C PHE A 53 16.79 5.36 -1.47
N GLY A 54 16.53 4.41 -2.38
CA GLY A 54 17.30 4.27 -3.62
C GLY A 54 17.27 5.55 -4.45
N TRP A 55 16.09 6.12 -4.66
CA TRP A 55 15.91 7.38 -5.39
C TRP A 55 16.57 8.56 -4.67
N PHE A 56 16.40 8.67 -3.36
CA PHE A 56 17.02 9.71 -2.52
C PHE A 56 18.55 9.76 -2.69
N VAL A 57 19.20 8.60 -2.77
CA VAL A 57 20.66 8.52 -3.00
C VAL A 57 21.01 8.74 -4.49
N LEU A 58 20.20 8.19 -5.40
CA LEU A 58 20.46 8.22 -6.84
C LEU A 58 20.30 9.63 -7.42
N GLU A 59 19.26 10.36 -7.04
CA GLU A 59 18.90 11.63 -7.67
C GLU A 59 20.09 12.62 -7.74
N PRO A 60 20.84 12.91 -6.67
CA PRO A 60 21.98 13.81 -6.76
C PRO A 60 23.16 13.22 -7.55
N ILE A 61 23.34 11.89 -7.57
CA ILE A 61 24.33 11.21 -8.43
C ILE A 61 23.98 11.42 -9.91
N SER A 62 22.71 11.21 -10.25
CA SER A 62 22.19 11.40 -11.61
C SER A 62 22.33 12.87 -12.06
N LYS A 63 21.98 13.83 -11.20
CA LYS A 63 22.19 15.27 -11.46
C LYS A 63 23.67 15.62 -11.68
N PHE A 64 24.58 15.00 -10.94
CA PHE A 64 26.02 15.20 -11.12
C PHE A 64 26.50 14.66 -12.48
N VAL A 65 26.15 13.43 -12.83
CA VAL A 65 26.52 12.82 -14.13
C VAL A 65 25.89 13.58 -15.29
N LYS A 66 24.66 14.11 -15.10
CA LYS A 66 23.89 15.00 -15.98
C LYS A 66 23.27 14.32 -17.21
N ASP A 67 24.08 13.75 -18.09
CA ASP A 67 23.62 13.14 -19.35
C ASP A 67 24.61 12.07 -19.84
N ARG A 68 24.21 11.32 -20.88
CA ARG A 68 25.01 10.22 -21.45
C ARG A 68 26.35 10.66 -22.04
N ASP A 69 26.46 11.90 -22.54
CA ASP A 69 27.68 12.39 -23.19
C ASP A 69 28.81 12.58 -22.17
N HIS A 70 28.47 12.84 -20.91
CA HIS A 70 29.43 13.02 -19.81
C HIS A 70 29.64 11.76 -18.97
N GLU A 71 28.91 10.68 -19.25
CA GLU A 71 28.82 9.51 -18.37
C GLU A 71 30.13 8.74 -18.22
N ILE A 72 30.96 8.66 -19.27
CA ILE A 72 32.29 8.05 -19.20
C ILE A 72 33.22 8.87 -18.29
N GLU A 73 33.32 10.18 -18.53
CA GLU A 73 34.27 11.03 -17.80
C GLU A 73 33.83 11.27 -16.35
N LYS A 74 32.56 11.62 -16.13
CA LYS A 74 32.04 11.83 -14.76
C LYS A 74 31.81 10.53 -14.03
N GLY A 75 31.51 9.44 -14.74
CA GLY A 75 31.38 8.11 -14.15
C GLY A 75 32.65 7.67 -13.42
N LYS A 76 33.84 8.13 -13.83
CA LYS A 76 35.11 7.91 -13.11
C LYS A 76 35.12 8.49 -11.70
N SER A 77 34.26 9.47 -11.41
CA SER A 77 34.11 10.04 -10.07
C SER A 77 33.18 9.23 -9.17
N LEU A 78 32.54 8.17 -9.69
CA LEU A 78 31.63 7.31 -8.92
C LEU A 78 32.38 6.08 -8.39
N SER A 79 32.18 5.77 -7.11
CA SER A 79 32.66 4.53 -6.50
C SER A 79 31.97 3.31 -7.12
N TYR A 80 32.53 2.12 -6.92
CA TYR A 80 31.90 0.89 -7.42
C TYR A 80 30.53 0.63 -6.77
N GLY A 81 30.33 1.00 -5.49
CA GLY A 81 29.01 0.97 -4.85
C GLY A 81 28.01 1.96 -5.45
N GLN A 82 28.45 3.18 -5.78
CA GLN A 82 27.60 4.17 -6.47
C GLN A 82 27.19 3.70 -7.87
N LYS A 83 28.12 3.08 -8.61
CA LYS A 83 27.84 2.49 -9.92
C LYS A 83 26.79 1.38 -9.83
N ALA A 84 26.78 0.62 -8.74
CA ALA A 84 25.79 -0.43 -8.52
C ALA A 84 24.37 0.11 -8.43
N LEU A 85 24.15 1.23 -7.75
CA LEU A 85 22.85 1.91 -7.74
C LEU A 85 22.56 2.58 -9.10
N TYR A 86 23.51 3.36 -9.60
CA TYR A 86 23.34 4.23 -10.77
C TYR A 86 23.05 3.44 -12.06
N TYR A 87 23.89 2.46 -12.40
CA TYR A 87 23.70 1.70 -13.64
C TYR A 87 22.60 0.65 -13.52
N TRP A 88 22.36 0.09 -12.33
CA TRP A 88 21.22 -0.79 -12.11
C TRP A 88 19.89 -0.06 -12.35
N TRP A 89 19.80 1.24 -12.04
CA TRP A 89 18.57 1.99 -12.29
C TRP A 89 18.18 2.06 -13.77
N TYR A 90 19.14 2.01 -14.70
CA TYR A 90 18.83 1.91 -16.12
C TYR A 90 18.17 0.59 -16.47
N ILE A 91 18.63 -0.52 -15.89
CA ILE A 91 17.97 -1.79 -16.15
C ILE A 91 16.57 -1.80 -15.54
N ASP A 92 16.42 -1.28 -14.33
CA ASP A 92 15.13 -1.22 -13.66
C ASP A 92 14.12 -0.40 -14.45
N ALA A 93 14.47 0.83 -14.85
CA ALA A 93 13.58 1.71 -15.61
C ALA A 93 13.16 1.15 -16.98
N GLN A 94 13.99 0.32 -17.62
CA GLN A 94 13.68 -0.26 -18.92
C GLN A 94 12.90 -1.58 -18.80
N VAL A 95 13.33 -2.46 -17.90
CA VAL A 95 12.72 -3.79 -17.75
C VAL A 95 11.33 -3.68 -17.14
N THR A 96 11.12 -2.79 -16.16
CA THR A 96 9.78 -2.55 -15.58
C THR A 96 8.78 -1.90 -16.55
N ASN A 97 9.26 -1.32 -17.65
CA ASN A 97 8.41 -0.66 -18.65
C ASN A 97 8.16 -1.55 -19.88
N GLY A 98 9.19 -2.23 -20.39
CA GLY A 98 9.07 -3.06 -21.60
C GLY A 98 10.01 -4.25 -21.66
N GLY A 99 10.50 -4.72 -20.51
CA GLY A 99 11.33 -5.92 -20.41
C GLY A 99 12.77 -5.73 -20.88
N PHE A 100 13.54 -6.83 -20.85
CA PHE A 100 14.91 -6.86 -21.36
C PHE A 100 14.99 -6.52 -22.86
N VAL A 101 13.95 -6.85 -23.63
CA VAL A 101 13.86 -6.49 -25.05
C VAL A 101 13.96 -4.97 -25.21
N GLN A 102 13.18 -4.20 -24.45
CA GLN A 102 13.23 -2.74 -24.48
C GLN A 102 14.59 -2.21 -24.03
N PHE A 103 15.18 -2.78 -22.98
CA PHE A 103 16.51 -2.39 -22.48
C PHE A 103 17.58 -2.45 -23.59
N TYR A 104 17.65 -3.56 -24.31
CA TYR A 104 18.60 -3.70 -25.42
C TYR A 104 18.22 -2.88 -26.65
N TYR A 105 16.92 -2.81 -26.98
CA TYR A 105 16.42 -2.02 -28.10
C TYR A 105 16.78 -0.53 -27.96
N ASN A 106 16.65 0.03 -26.75
CA ASN A 106 16.98 1.42 -26.44
C ASN A 106 18.50 1.67 -26.29
N GLY A 107 19.33 0.66 -26.59
CA GLY A 107 20.78 0.79 -26.67
C GLY A 107 21.50 0.78 -25.33
N TYR A 108 20.87 0.30 -24.24
CA TYR A 108 21.51 0.23 -22.93
C TYR A 108 22.46 -0.97 -22.76
N GLY A 109 22.59 -1.83 -23.77
CA GLY A 109 23.49 -2.99 -23.75
C GLY A 109 24.96 -2.65 -23.47
N SER A 110 25.40 -1.41 -23.72
CA SER A 110 26.77 -0.98 -23.40
C SER A 110 27.09 -0.94 -21.91
N TYR A 111 26.08 -0.84 -21.05
CA TYR A 111 26.26 -0.76 -19.59
C TYR A 111 26.27 -2.12 -18.91
N VAL A 112 25.92 -3.20 -19.62
CA VAL A 112 25.69 -4.53 -19.04
C VAL A 112 26.91 -5.07 -18.31
N ALA A 113 28.10 -4.92 -18.89
CA ALA A 113 29.34 -5.37 -18.25
C ALA A 113 29.56 -4.68 -16.90
N THR A 114 29.30 -3.37 -16.85
CA THR A 114 29.39 -2.54 -15.63
C THR A 114 28.32 -2.94 -14.61
N ILE A 115 27.08 -3.13 -15.07
CA ILE A 115 25.95 -3.54 -14.22
C ILE A 115 26.27 -4.87 -13.53
N ILE A 116 26.69 -5.88 -14.29
CA ILE A 116 27.05 -7.21 -13.76
C ILE A 116 28.16 -7.08 -12.70
N LYS A 117 29.29 -6.42 -13.04
CA LYS A 117 30.40 -6.24 -12.09
C LYS A 117 29.98 -5.50 -10.82
N SER A 118 29.14 -4.46 -10.96
CA SER A 118 28.67 -3.66 -9.84
C SER A 118 27.71 -4.43 -8.92
N LEU A 119 26.83 -5.25 -9.48
CA LEU A 119 25.95 -6.14 -8.72
C LEU A 119 26.74 -7.23 -8.01
N GLU A 120 27.74 -7.83 -8.66
CA GLU A 120 28.65 -8.77 -8.03
C GLU A 120 29.44 -8.13 -6.88
N TYR A 121 29.89 -6.89 -7.06
CA TYR A 121 30.62 -6.11 -6.06
C TYR A 121 29.81 -5.90 -4.78
N ILE A 122 28.51 -5.61 -4.90
CA ILE A 122 27.61 -5.50 -3.74
C ILE A 122 27.04 -6.86 -3.26
N GLY A 123 27.43 -7.96 -3.91
CA GLY A 123 27.05 -9.33 -3.53
C GLY A 123 25.71 -9.81 -4.10
N ASP A 124 25.13 -9.14 -5.09
CA ASP A 124 23.91 -9.56 -5.77
C ASP A 124 24.15 -10.49 -6.98
N LYS A 125 24.72 -11.66 -6.71
CA LYS A 125 25.05 -12.66 -7.73
C LYS A 125 23.84 -13.14 -8.55
N LYS A 126 22.66 -13.24 -7.93
CA LYS A 126 21.46 -13.75 -8.61
C LYS A 126 20.97 -12.80 -9.69
N MET A 127 20.92 -11.49 -9.39
CA MET A 127 20.57 -10.50 -10.39
C MET A 127 21.66 -10.41 -11.47
N ALA A 128 22.94 -10.46 -11.09
CA ALA A 128 24.04 -10.51 -12.05
C ALA A 128 23.95 -11.70 -13.02
N GLU A 129 23.65 -12.91 -12.51
CA GLU A 129 23.45 -14.12 -13.31
C GLU A 129 22.24 -14.02 -14.25
N LEU A 130 21.13 -13.43 -13.79
CA LEU A 130 19.96 -13.16 -14.63
C LEU A 130 20.32 -12.23 -15.80
N ILE A 131 21.00 -11.13 -15.51
CA ILE A 131 21.40 -10.13 -16.51
C ILE A 131 22.42 -10.74 -17.48
N GLN A 132 23.35 -11.58 -17.01
CA GLN A 132 24.29 -12.29 -17.87
C GLN A 132 23.57 -13.26 -18.83
N ARG A 133 22.48 -13.92 -18.39
CA ARG A 133 21.64 -14.72 -19.29
C ARG A 133 20.96 -13.86 -20.35
N ALA A 134 20.40 -12.72 -19.97
CA ALA A 134 19.80 -11.78 -20.92
C ALA A 134 20.82 -11.28 -21.96
N GLU A 135 22.04 -10.95 -21.52
CA GLU A 135 23.16 -10.56 -22.38
C GLU A 135 23.55 -11.65 -23.36
N ASN A 136 23.63 -12.91 -22.89
CA ASN A 136 23.93 -14.05 -23.75
C ASN A 136 22.87 -14.23 -24.86
N ILE A 137 21.59 -13.99 -24.55
CA ILE A 137 20.50 -14.03 -25.54
C ILE A 137 20.62 -12.84 -26.51
N TYR A 138 20.90 -11.64 -26.00
CA TYR A 138 21.10 -10.44 -26.83
C TYR A 138 22.26 -10.64 -27.81
N GLN A 139 23.44 -11.11 -27.37
CA GLN A 139 24.59 -11.30 -28.25
C GLN A 139 24.32 -12.32 -29.37
N LYS A 140 23.58 -13.40 -29.09
CA LYS A 140 23.13 -14.36 -30.11
C LYS A 140 22.20 -13.72 -31.15
N ASN A 141 21.39 -12.75 -30.72
CA ASN A 141 20.36 -12.10 -31.52
C ASN A 141 20.70 -10.67 -31.96
N LYS A 142 21.96 -10.24 -31.82
CA LYS A 142 22.36 -8.84 -32.04
C LYS A 142 21.98 -8.31 -33.42
N LYS A 143 22.20 -9.11 -34.47
CA LYS A 143 21.82 -8.74 -35.85
C LYS A 143 20.31 -8.55 -36.03
N LEU A 144 19.49 -9.29 -35.28
CA LEU A 144 18.04 -9.12 -35.29
C LEU A 144 17.67 -7.79 -34.60
N MET A 145 18.28 -7.51 -33.44
CA MET A 145 18.05 -6.26 -32.71
C MET A 145 18.48 -5.03 -33.51
N ASP A 146 19.67 -5.05 -34.12
CA ASP A 146 20.18 -3.94 -34.94
C ASP A 146 19.21 -3.62 -36.11
N LYS A 147 18.74 -4.66 -36.81
CA LYS A 147 17.73 -4.50 -37.87
C LYS A 147 16.40 -3.97 -37.36
N ALA A 148 15.97 -4.40 -36.17
CA ALA A 148 14.73 -3.93 -35.57
C ALA A 148 14.82 -2.45 -35.20
N ARG A 149 15.98 -1.97 -34.74
CA ARG A 149 16.24 -0.56 -34.46
C ARG A 149 16.31 0.28 -35.74
N GLU A 150 17.00 -0.20 -36.77
CA GLU A 150 17.10 0.49 -38.07
C GLU A 150 15.73 0.69 -38.73
N LYS A 151 14.79 -0.25 -38.52
CA LYS A 151 13.47 -0.25 -39.13
C LYS A 151 12.34 0.23 -38.21
N ASP A 152 12.68 0.71 -37.01
CA ASP A 152 11.72 1.16 -36.00
C ASP A 152 10.62 0.11 -35.68
N LEU A 153 11.03 -1.14 -35.50
CA LEU A 153 10.14 -2.29 -35.29
C LEU A 153 9.86 -2.55 -33.80
N PHE A 154 9.83 -1.50 -32.97
CA PHE A 154 9.45 -1.66 -31.57
C PHE A 154 7.97 -2.04 -31.46
N GLY A 155 7.65 -3.14 -30.76
CA GLY A 155 6.27 -3.63 -30.62
C GLY A 155 5.72 -4.41 -31.82
N SER A 156 6.55 -4.78 -32.81
CA SER A 156 6.19 -5.78 -33.83
C SER A 156 6.39 -7.21 -33.30
N ASP A 157 6.56 -8.19 -34.19
CA ASP A 157 6.98 -9.57 -33.86
C ASP A 157 8.36 -9.70 -33.17
N LEU A 158 9.00 -8.60 -32.76
CA LEU A 158 10.30 -8.61 -32.07
C LEU A 158 10.23 -9.35 -30.73
N TYR A 159 9.17 -9.15 -29.96
CA TYR A 159 8.97 -9.84 -28.67
C TYR A 159 8.75 -11.34 -28.87
N GLU A 160 7.96 -11.73 -29.89
CA GLU A 160 7.74 -13.14 -30.25
C GLU A 160 9.05 -13.81 -30.69
N LYS A 161 9.86 -13.12 -31.50
CA LYS A 161 11.18 -13.60 -31.93
C LYS A 161 12.21 -13.66 -30.80
N LEU A 162 11.98 -12.93 -29.70
CA LEU A 162 12.83 -12.89 -28.50
C LEU A 162 12.08 -13.43 -27.28
N GLU A 163 11.25 -14.46 -27.46
CA GLU A 163 10.48 -15.09 -26.38
C GLU A 163 11.39 -15.56 -25.24
N GLU A 164 12.57 -16.14 -25.55
CA GLU A 164 13.55 -16.55 -24.53
C GLU A 164 14.03 -15.38 -23.65
N MET A 165 14.14 -14.18 -24.22
CA MET A 165 14.52 -12.97 -23.47
C MET A 165 13.35 -12.47 -22.64
N SER A 166 12.15 -12.45 -23.22
CA SER A 166 10.92 -12.02 -22.55
C SER A 166 10.60 -12.91 -21.34
N ALA A 167 10.92 -14.21 -21.41
CA ALA A 167 10.78 -15.14 -20.29
C ALA A 167 11.65 -14.78 -19.06
N LEU A 168 12.68 -13.95 -19.23
CA LEU A 168 13.53 -13.48 -18.12
C LEU A 168 12.90 -12.33 -17.33
N ASP A 169 11.92 -11.62 -17.89
CA ASP A 169 11.28 -10.46 -17.24
C ASP A 169 10.55 -10.88 -15.96
N ASP A 170 9.85 -12.01 -15.97
CA ASP A 170 9.17 -12.57 -14.78
C ASP A 170 10.14 -12.92 -13.66
N GLU A 171 11.35 -13.38 -14.00
CA GLU A 171 12.40 -13.65 -13.03
C GLU A 171 12.97 -12.34 -12.48
N TYR A 172 13.12 -11.32 -13.33
CA TYR A 172 13.52 -9.97 -12.91
C TYR A 172 12.55 -9.42 -11.86
N TYR A 173 11.24 -9.44 -12.12
CA TYR A 173 10.23 -8.90 -11.20
C TYR A 173 10.28 -9.59 -9.82
N LYS A 174 10.57 -10.89 -9.77
CA LYS A 174 10.71 -11.65 -8.51
C LYS A 174 12.00 -11.33 -7.75
N LEU A 175 13.03 -10.86 -8.45
CA LEU A 175 14.33 -10.51 -7.87
C LEU A 175 14.44 -9.02 -7.52
N ASN A 176 13.71 -8.15 -8.21
CA ASN A 176 13.85 -6.69 -8.12
C ASN A 176 13.81 -6.17 -6.66
N ASP A 177 12.77 -6.53 -5.90
CA ASP A 177 12.63 -6.13 -4.49
C ASP A 177 13.81 -6.57 -3.62
N LYS A 178 14.41 -7.72 -3.93
CA LYS A 178 15.60 -8.23 -3.22
C LYS A 178 16.86 -7.47 -3.64
N THR A 179 16.95 -7.05 -4.89
CA THR A 179 18.06 -6.26 -5.39
C THR A 179 18.08 -4.87 -4.75
N ILE A 180 16.94 -4.16 -4.73
CA ILE A 180 16.87 -2.86 -4.04
C ILE A 180 17.20 -2.99 -2.55
N THR A 181 16.72 -4.06 -1.88
CA THR A 181 17.07 -4.35 -0.48
C THR A 181 18.58 -4.56 -0.29
N LYS A 182 19.25 -5.22 -1.24
CA LYS A 182 20.71 -5.43 -1.19
C LYS A 182 21.49 -4.15 -1.44
N ILE A 183 21.03 -3.32 -2.38
CA ILE A 183 21.62 -2.00 -2.66
C ILE A 183 21.50 -1.12 -1.41
N GLU A 184 20.32 -1.00 -0.82
CA GLU A 184 20.10 -0.26 0.42
C GLU A 184 21.02 -0.77 1.53
N LYS A 185 21.05 -2.09 1.75
CA LYS A 185 21.91 -2.71 2.76
C LYS A 185 23.38 -2.40 2.53
N TYR A 186 23.85 -2.43 1.29
CA TYR A 186 25.22 -2.09 0.94
C TYR A 186 25.54 -0.63 1.28
N ILE A 187 24.68 0.30 0.88
CA ILE A 187 24.83 1.74 1.15
C ILE A 187 24.84 1.99 2.66
N ARG A 188 23.92 1.39 3.42
CA ARG A 188 23.88 1.56 4.89
C ARG A 188 25.10 1.00 5.61
N ASN A 189 25.75 -0.03 5.05
CA ASN A 189 26.98 -0.58 5.60
C ASN A 189 28.22 0.23 5.20
N ASN A 190 28.15 1.00 4.10
CA ASN A 190 29.27 1.75 3.54
C ASN A 190 28.88 3.21 3.19
N PRO A 191 28.21 3.96 4.08
CA PRO A 191 27.60 5.24 3.70
C PRO A 191 28.63 6.26 3.22
N ASN A 192 29.83 6.24 3.80
CA ASN A 192 30.91 7.19 3.51
C ASN A 192 31.65 6.91 2.20
N GLU A 193 31.44 5.73 1.60
CA GLU A 193 31.78 5.47 0.20
C GLU A 193 30.77 6.14 -0.74
N ILE A 194 29.50 6.26 -0.32
CA ILE A 194 28.40 6.63 -1.20
C ILE A 194 28.07 8.11 -1.11
N CYS A 195 28.15 8.71 0.07
CA CYS A 195 27.61 10.03 0.37
C CYS A 195 28.25 10.68 1.61
N LEU A 196 27.90 11.94 1.85
CA LEU A 196 28.19 12.72 3.05
C LEU A 196 26.87 13.23 3.63
N ASP A 197 26.85 13.63 4.90
CA ASP A 197 25.70 14.30 5.49
C ASP A 197 25.50 15.71 4.91
N GLU A 198 24.39 16.36 5.27
CA GLU A 198 24.03 17.70 4.81
C GLU A 198 25.06 18.78 5.19
N GLU A 199 25.88 18.54 6.22
CA GLU A 199 26.98 19.41 6.65
C GLU A 199 28.29 19.11 5.89
N GLY A 200 28.33 18.05 5.08
CA GLY A 200 29.52 17.59 4.37
C GLY A 200 30.46 16.73 5.22
N LYS A 201 29.96 16.13 6.30
CA LYS A 201 30.69 15.20 7.17
C LYS A 201 30.36 13.76 6.81
N GLU A 202 31.19 12.84 7.28
CA GLU A 202 30.89 11.41 7.19
C GLU A 202 29.67 11.05 8.04
N PHE A 203 28.83 10.16 7.52
CA PHE A 203 27.72 9.57 8.25
C PHE A 203 28.22 8.72 9.42
N ASP A 204 27.71 9.04 10.61
CA ASP A 204 27.85 8.22 11.80
C ASP A 204 26.60 7.37 11.98
N MET A 205 26.72 6.06 11.74
CA MET A 205 25.61 5.11 11.92
C MET A 205 25.19 4.92 13.39
N LYS A 206 25.94 5.49 14.34
CA LYS A 206 25.60 5.55 15.77
C LYS A 206 25.18 6.96 16.21
N PHE A 207 24.85 7.83 15.26
CA PHE A 207 24.41 9.19 15.54
C PHE A 207 23.28 9.21 16.57
N SER A 208 23.36 10.15 17.51
CA SER A 208 22.33 10.43 18.49
C SER A 208 22.03 11.93 18.49
N GLY A 209 20.78 12.29 18.27
CA GLY A 209 20.38 13.68 18.12
C GLY A 209 19.06 13.86 17.40
N GLU A 210 18.63 15.12 17.28
CA GLU A 210 17.46 15.53 16.52
C GLU A 210 17.75 15.46 15.01
N CYS A 211 16.83 14.87 14.26
CA CYS A 211 16.81 14.85 12.81
C CYS A 211 15.57 15.58 12.29
N LYS A 212 15.70 16.21 11.11
CA LYS A 212 14.59 16.88 10.42
C LYS A 212 14.55 16.47 8.96
N THR A 213 13.35 16.26 8.45
CA THR A 213 13.08 16.11 7.01
C THR A 213 12.26 17.29 6.52
N PHE A 214 12.21 17.49 5.20
CA PHE A 214 11.66 18.71 4.62
C PHE A 214 10.79 18.40 3.39
N TYR A 215 9.73 19.20 3.19
CA TYR A 215 8.96 19.21 1.94
C TYR A 215 9.73 19.97 0.84
N SER A 216 10.30 21.12 1.24
CA SER A 216 11.16 21.99 0.44
C SER A 216 12.17 22.65 1.38
N GLU A 217 13.19 23.35 0.85
CA GLU A 217 14.39 23.79 1.58
C GLU A 217 14.15 24.50 2.93
N ASN A 218 12.95 25.00 3.24
CA ASN A 218 12.62 25.63 4.53
C ASN A 218 11.30 25.17 5.16
N VAL A 219 10.61 24.17 4.61
CA VAL A 219 9.33 23.69 5.14
C VAL A 219 9.55 22.33 5.81
N VAL A 220 9.67 22.36 7.15
CA VAL A 220 9.88 21.15 7.96
C VAL A 220 8.70 20.20 7.75
N LYS A 221 9.01 18.98 7.35
CA LYS A 221 8.06 17.89 7.19
C LYS A 221 7.96 17.09 8.48
N GLU A 222 9.10 16.67 9.02
CA GLU A 222 9.16 15.88 10.25
C GLU A 222 10.32 16.28 11.16
N ILE A 223 10.15 16.00 12.44
CA ILE A 223 11.19 16.09 13.49
C ILE A 223 11.15 14.79 14.29
N PHE A 224 12.31 14.19 14.52
CA PHE A 224 12.43 13.00 15.37
C PHE A 224 13.82 12.88 15.98
N TYR A 225 13.96 12.05 17.00
CA TYR A 225 15.22 11.83 17.70
C TYR A 225 15.77 10.44 17.42
N LEU A 226 17.06 10.36 17.15
CA LEU A 226 17.81 9.11 17.07
C LEU A 226 18.63 8.91 18.34
N GLU A 227 18.72 7.66 18.79
CA GLU A 227 19.68 7.18 19.78
C GLU A 227 20.41 5.98 19.18
N ASN A 228 21.73 6.11 18.98
CA ASN A 228 22.57 5.10 18.31
C ASN A 228 22.02 4.66 16.94
N GLY A 229 21.56 5.61 16.13
CA GLY A 229 21.01 5.36 14.80
C GLY A 229 19.58 4.77 14.77
N ILE A 230 18.94 4.63 15.94
CA ILE A 230 17.58 4.07 16.07
C ILE A 230 16.65 5.16 16.60
N ILE A 231 15.46 5.31 16.01
CA ILE A 231 14.48 6.29 16.50
C ILE A 231 14.10 6.02 17.95
N ASN A 232 14.21 7.04 18.80
CA ASN A 232 13.90 6.95 20.22
C ASN A 232 13.40 8.30 20.74
N GLY A 233 12.23 8.29 21.37
CA GLY A 233 11.53 9.50 21.81
C GLY A 233 10.40 9.88 20.85
N GLU A 234 10.13 11.18 20.79
CA GLU A 234 8.98 11.71 20.08
C GLU A 234 9.29 11.92 18.59
N PHE A 235 8.37 11.45 17.75
CA PHE A 235 8.28 11.76 16.33
C PHE A 235 7.13 12.76 16.13
N ARG A 236 7.36 13.81 15.34
CA ARG A 236 6.34 14.76 14.92
C ARG A 236 6.40 14.93 13.41
N SER A 237 5.24 14.94 12.75
CA SER A 237 5.12 15.41 11.37
C SER A 237 4.21 16.62 11.29
N PHE A 238 4.39 17.44 10.26
CA PHE A 238 3.73 18.72 10.09
C PHE A 238 3.08 18.79 8.71
N TYR A 239 2.01 19.58 8.61
CA TYR A 239 1.47 20.04 7.34
C TYR A 239 2.41 21.07 6.71
N GLU A 240 2.28 21.33 5.40
CA GLU A 240 3.08 22.39 4.72
C GLU A 240 2.85 23.79 5.31
N ASN A 241 1.68 24.01 5.95
CA ASN A 241 1.38 25.24 6.69
C ASN A 241 2.07 25.34 8.07
N GLY A 242 2.90 24.34 8.44
CA GLY A 242 3.65 24.28 9.69
C GLY A 242 2.88 23.78 10.90
N LYS A 243 1.58 23.47 10.77
CA LYS A 243 0.78 22.92 11.88
C LYS A 243 1.09 21.43 12.09
N LEU A 244 1.00 21.00 13.34
CA LEU A 244 1.21 19.60 13.70
C LEU A 244 0.20 18.72 12.98
N LYS A 245 0.69 17.68 12.32
CA LYS A 245 -0.11 16.70 11.57
C LYS A 245 -0.19 15.37 12.30
N GLU A 246 0.93 14.93 12.88
CA GLU A 246 1.04 13.65 13.55
C GLU A 246 2.07 13.72 14.68
N GLN A 247 1.83 12.94 15.73
CA GLN A 247 2.74 12.77 16.85
C GLN A 247 2.73 11.30 17.29
N ILE A 248 3.91 10.70 17.44
CA ILE A 248 4.10 9.30 17.84
C ILE A 248 5.22 9.21 18.86
N GLN A 249 5.08 8.35 19.88
CA GLN A 249 6.15 8.04 20.83
C GLN A 249 6.82 6.71 20.50
N TYR A 250 8.15 6.74 20.36
CA TYR A 250 9.00 5.58 20.11
C TYR A 250 9.89 5.26 21.31
N LEU A 251 10.09 3.97 21.57
CA LEU A 251 11.14 3.45 22.43
C LEU A 251 11.97 2.43 21.65
N LYS A 252 13.24 2.76 21.38
CA LYS A 252 14.18 1.89 20.65
C LYS A 252 13.59 1.32 19.35
N GLY A 253 13.04 2.19 18.51
CA GLY A 253 12.45 1.83 17.22
C GLY A 253 11.02 1.32 17.28
N ASN A 254 10.48 1.00 18.46
CA ASN A 254 9.12 0.49 18.60
C ASN A 254 8.18 1.60 19.05
N GLN A 255 7.00 1.70 18.43
CA GLN A 255 5.95 2.59 18.91
C GLN A 255 5.45 2.11 20.28
N THR A 256 5.48 2.98 21.30
CA THR A 256 5.13 2.62 22.69
C THR A 256 4.07 3.50 23.33
N GLY A 257 3.76 4.66 22.75
CA GLY A 257 2.78 5.59 23.30
C GLY A 257 1.60 5.85 22.38
N GLU A 258 0.89 6.94 22.71
CA GLU A 258 -0.24 7.43 21.92
C GLU A 258 0.26 7.86 20.53
N LEU A 259 -0.42 7.40 19.49
CA LEU A 259 -0.37 8.02 18.17
C LEU A 259 -1.49 9.04 18.12
N VAL A 260 -1.19 10.27 17.72
CA VAL A 260 -2.19 11.33 17.53
C VAL A 260 -2.01 11.95 16.16
N GLU A 261 -3.06 11.94 15.35
CA GLU A 261 -3.17 12.75 14.14
C GLU A 261 -4.07 13.95 14.41
N TYR A 262 -3.79 15.04 13.71
CA TYR A 262 -4.53 16.29 13.78
C TYR A 262 -5.13 16.61 12.41
N HIS A 263 -6.21 17.37 12.39
CA HIS A 263 -6.71 18.07 11.21
C HIS A 263 -5.88 19.33 10.96
N GLU A 264 -5.95 19.91 9.76
CA GLU A 264 -5.25 21.17 9.45
C GLU A 264 -5.72 22.37 10.30
N ASN A 265 -6.88 22.28 10.94
CA ASN A 265 -7.35 23.29 11.88
C ASN A 265 -6.71 23.17 13.28
N GLY A 266 -5.95 22.09 13.54
CA GLY A 266 -5.27 21.82 14.81
C GLY A 266 -6.05 20.93 15.79
N ASN A 267 -7.31 20.60 15.49
CA ASN A 267 -8.07 19.66 16.31
C ASN A 267 -7.59 18.22 16.09
N LYS A 268 -7.70 17.36 17.11
CA LYS A 268 -7.43 15.92 16.93
C LYS A 268 -8.32 15.40 15.79
N LYS A 269 -7.74 14.55 14.96
CA LYS A 269 -8.40 13.82 13.88
C LYS A 269 -8.56 12.36 14.23
N TYR A 270 -7.50 11.80 14.81
CA TYR A 270 -7.44 10.39 15.16
C TYR A 270 -6.44 10.19 16.30
N SER A 271 -6.70 9.22 17.17
CA SER A 271 -5.72 8.80 18.17
C SER A 271 -5.82 7.32 18.47
N ILE A 272 -4.67 6.68 18.70
CA ILE A 272 -4.57 5.30 19.18
C ILE A 272 -3.89 5.31 20.55
N ARG A 273 -4.51 4.65 21.52
CA ARG A 273 -3.91 4.39 22.84
C ARG A 273 -3.87 2.89 23.11
N LYS A 274 -2.79 2.43 23.73
CA LYS A 274 -2.71 1.06 24.25
C LYS A 274 -3.31 0.99 25.66
N ASP A 275 -4.35 0.19 25.85
CA ASP A 275 -4.83 -0.22 27.17
C ASP A 275 -4.12 -1.51 27.59
N THR A 276 -3.20 -1.39 28.54
CA THR A 276 -2.43 -2.52 29.08
C THR A 276 -3.24 -3.41 30.01
N THR A 277 -4.31 -2.88 30.62
CA THR A 277 -5.18 -3.61 31.55
C THR A 277 -6.04 -4.60 30.77
N LEU A 278 -6.67 -4.12 29.70
CA LEU A 278 -7.55 -4.91 28.84
C LEU A 278 -6.82 -5.59 27.68
N LYS A 279 -5.53 -5.31 27.49
CA LYS A 279 -4.70 -5.82 26.37
C LYS A 279 -5.37 -5.54 25.02
N GLN A 280 -5.72 -4.28 24.79
CA GLN A 280 -6.35 -3.81 23.55
C GLN A 280 -5.81 -2.42 23.15
N PHE A 281 -6.04 -2.05 21.90
CA PHE A 281 -5.92 -0.67 21.43
C PHE A 281 -7.27 0.02 21.45
N GLU A 282 -7.29 1.28 21.89
CA GLU A 282 -8.43 2.18 21.78
C GLU A 282 -8.20 3.15 20.63
N HIS A 283 -9.08 3.10 19.65
CA HIS A 283 -9.05 3.98 18.48
C HIS A 283 -10.15 5.02 18.61
N TYR A 284 -9.77 6.29 18.54
CA TYR A 284 -10.70 7.42 18.54
C TYR A 284 -10.56 8.19 17.24
N TRP A 285 -11.67 8.49 16.60
CA TRP A 285 -11.75 9.44 15.50
C TRP A 285 -12.54 10.66 15.94
N TYR A 286 -12.22 11.81 15.36
CA TYR A 286 -12.80 13.10 15.71
C TYR A 286 -13.17 13.86 14.45
N TYR A 287 -14.28 14.60 14.52
CA TYR A 287 -14.66 15.57 13.49
C TYR A 287 -13.72 16.78 13.52
N GLU A 288 -13.70 17.54 12.42
CA GLU A 288 -12.94 18.79 12.35
C GLU A 288 -13.34 19.80 13.43
N ASN A 289 -14.56 19.76 13.94
CA ASN A 289 -15.01 20.61 15.04
C ASN A 289 -14.51 20.14 16.43
N GLY A 290 -13.68 19.09 16.50
CA GLY A 290 -13.08 18.55 17.71
C GLY A 290 -13.97 17.58 18.50
N LYS A 291 -15.21 17.34 18.08
CA LYS A 291 -16.11 16.38 18.74
C LYS A 291 -15.75 14.95 18.36
N PRO A 292 -16.02 13.95 19.23
CA PRO A 292 -15.80 12.55 18.90
C PRO A 292 -16.66 12.17 17.69
N LYS A 293 -16.10 11.32 16.84
CA LYS A 293 -16.76 10.74 15.67
C LYS A 293 -16.98 9.25 15.85
N LYS A 294 -15.96 8.55 16.36
CA LYS A 294 -15.99 7.10 16.50
C LYS A 294 -15.04 6.64 17.61
N LEU A 295 -15.42 5.57 18.30
CA LEU A 295 -14.62 4.81 19.25
C LEU A 295 -14.73 3.33 18.86
N GLU A 296 -13.58 2.68 18.75
CA GLU A 296 -13.45 1.25 18.46
C GLU A 296 -12.30 0.69 19.28
N HIS A 297 -12.44 -0.53 19.81
CA HIS A 297 -11.31 -1.26 20.38
C HIS A 297 -10.86 -2.40 19.47
N LYS A 298 -9.55 -2.65 19.47
CA LYS A 298 -8.92 -3.72 18.70
C LYS A 298 -7.96 -4.55 19.55
N LEU A 299 -7.78 -5.82 19.21
CA LEU A 299 -6.78 -6.67 19.85
C LEU A 299 -5.35 -6.15 19.58
N LEU A 300 -4.40 -6.42 20.48
CA LEU A 300 -3.01 -5.94 20.34
C LEU A 300 -2.22 -6.68 19.24
N ASP A 301 -2.56 -7.94 19.03
CA ASP A 301 -1.84 -8.88 18.17
C ASP A 301 -2.53 -9.09 16.81
N LYS A 302 -3.74 -8.53 16.63
CA LYS A 302 -4.54 -8.69 15.41
C LYS A 302 -5.37 -7.44 15.14
N ASP A 303 -5.62 -7.16 13.87
CA ASP A 303 -6.53 -6.10 13.43
C ASP A 303 -8.01 -6.54 13.55
N GLU A 304 -8.41 -6.99 14.75
CA GLU A 304 -9.75 -7.52 15.03
C GLU A 304 -10.46 -6.68 16.09
N ARG A 305 -11.74 -6.36 15.84
CA ARG A 305 -12.59 -5.56 16.74
C ARG A 305 -12.96 -6.32 18.00
N ILE A 306 -13.03 -5.58 19.11
CA ILE A 306 -13.53 -6.08 20.38
C ILE A 306 -14.14 -4.94 21.21
N GLY A 307 -14.90 -5.30 22.24
CA GLY A 307 -15.36 -4.39 23.28
C GLY A 307 -16.38 -3.37 22.81
N GLU A 308 -16.47 -2.27 23.56
CA GLU A 308 -17.42 -1.20 23.29
C GLU A 308 -17.13 -0.51 21.95
N TYR A 309 -18.20 -0.20 21.23
CA TYR A 309 -18.20 0.60 20.02
C TYR A 309 -19.18 1.75 20.17
N LYS A 310 -18.77 2.93 19.69
CA LYS A 310 -19.61 4.12 19.64
C LYS A 310 -19.32 4.91 18.37
N GLU A 311 -20.37 5.46 17.78
CA GLU A 311 -20.28 6.51 16.77
C GLU A 311 -21.14 7.70 17.18
N TRP A 312 -20.70 8.89 16.80
CA TRP A 312 -21.36 10.14 17.11
C TRP A 312 -21.58 10.94 15.83
N TYR A 313 -22.63 11.75 15.84
CA TYR A 313 -22.83 12.78 14.84
C TYR A 313 -21.88 13.97 15.07
N ASP A 314 -21.69 14.79 14.05
CA ASP A 314 -20.86 16.00 14.12
C ASP A 314 -21.38 17.03 15.12
N ASN A 315 -22.67 16.98 15.48
CA ASN A 315 -23.24 17.79 16.55
C ASN A 315 -22.85 17.27 17.96
N GLY A 316 -22.21 16.11 18.08
CA GLY A 316 -21.71 15.50 19.32
C GLY A 316 -22.70 14.55 19.99
N GLN A 317 -23.89 14.35 19.43
CA GLN A 317 -24.84 13.36 19.94
C GLN A 317 -24.45 11.95 19.48
N LEU A 318 -24.72 10.97 20.34
CA LEU A 318 -24.45 9.57 20.05
C LEU A 318 -25.34 9.13 18.88
N ALA A 319 -24.75 8.56 17.84
CA ALA A 319 -25.45 8.03 16.67
C ALA A 319 -25.71 6.54 16.80
N GLU A 320 -24.72 5.79 17.30
CA GLU A 320 -24.75 4.33 17.38
C GLU A 320 -23.89 3.84 18.54
N THR A 321 -24.30 2.75 19.19
CA THR A 321 -23.45 2.05 20.16
C THR A 321 -23.80 0.56 20.30
N GLY A 322 -22.78 -0.24 20.65
CA GLY A 322 -22.94 -1.63 21.01
C GLY A 322 -21.61 -2.27 21.42
N VAL A 323 -21.57 -3.61 21.42
CA VAL A 323 -20.39 -4.38 21.85
C VAL A 323 -20.02 -5.41 20.79
N TYR A 324 -18.74 -5.44 20.41
CA TYR A 324 -18.13 -6.48 19.62
C TYR A 324 -17.43 -7.51 20.51
N VAL A 325 -17.56 -8.80 20.19
CA VAL A 325 -16.77 -9.87 20.83
C VAL A 325 -15.71 -10.44 19.90
N SER A 326 -15.84 -10.16 18.60
CA SER A 326 -14.84 -10.45 17.58
C SER A 326 -15.00 -9.48 16.40
N ALA A 327 -14.16 -9.63 15.37
CA ALA A 327 -14.22 -8.82 14.15
C ALA A 327 -15.61 -8.79 13.48
N TYR A 328 -16.41 -9.86 13.63
CA TYR A 328 -17.69 -10.02 12.92
C TYR A 328 -18.88 -10.23 13.85
N GLU A 329 -18.65 -10.51 15.13
CA GLU A 329 -19.71 -10.84 16.08
C GLU A 329 -19.96 -9.71 17.07
N ARG A 330 -21.25 -9.41 17.23
CA ARG A 330 -21.78 -8.42 18.17
C ARG A 330 -22.60 -9.15 19.22
N VAL A 331 -22.69 -8.59 20.42
CA VAL A 331 -23.48 -9.17 21.52
C VAL A 331 -24.25 -8.10 22.27
N GLY A 332 -25.38 -8.50 22.84
CA GLY A 332 -26.19 -7.63 23.69
C GLY A 332 -26.85 -6.50 22.90
N LYS A 333 -27.08 -5.37 23.58
CA LYS A 333 -27.85 -4.27 23.00
C LYS A 333 -27.08 -3.53 21.92
N TRP A 334 -27.79 -3.24 20.82
CA TRP A 334 -27.38 -2.32 19.77
C TRP A 334 -28.38 -1.17 19.72
N LEU A 335 -27.88 0.05 19.85
CA LEU A 335 -28.72 1.25 19.88
C LEU A 335 -28.32 2.18 18.74
N GLU A 336 -29.31 2.69 18.03
CA GLU A 336 -29.13 3.82 17.12
C GLU A 336 -30.04 4.98 17.54
N PHE A 337 -29.58 6.19 17.25
CA PHE A 337 -30.27 7.43 17.57
C PHE A 337 -30.40 8.30 16.33
N HIS A 338 -31.36 9.22 16.34
CA HIS A 338 -31.47 10.27 15.34
C HIS A 338 -30.50 11.41 15.64
N ILE A 339 -30.30 12.29 14.66
CA ILE A 339 -29.43 13.48 14.76
C ILE A 339 -29.85 14.47 15.85
N ASP A 340 -31.04 14.33 16.45
CA ASP A 340 -31.51 15.13 17.58
C ASP A 340 -31.31 14.44 18.95
N GLY A 341 -30.79 13.20 18.94
CA GLY A 341 -30.48 12.39 20.11
C GLY A 341 -31.65 11.52 20.56
N SER A 342 -32.80 11.59 19.89
CA SER A 342 -33.92 10.68 20.15
C SER A 342 -33.60 9.26 19.68
N LYS A 343 -34.19 8.24 20.33
CA LYS A 343 -33.98 6.84 19.92
C LYS A 343 -34.49 6.62 18.50
N LYS A 344 -33.72 5.90 17.69
CA LYS A 344 -34.09 5.45 16.35
C LYS A 344 -34.31 3.93 16.33
N LEU A 345 -33.38 3.19 16.92
CA LEU A 345 -33.40 1.73 16.97
C LEU A 345 -32.95 1.22 18.35
N GLU A 346 -33.65 0.23 18.87
CA GLU A 346 -33.15 -0.65 19.92
C GLU A 346 -33.24 -2.08 19.41
N ALA A 347 -32.11 -2.77 19.36
CA ALA A 347 -31.99 -4.15 18.94
C ALA A 347 -31.10 -4.94 19.89
N GLU A 348 -31.13 -6.26 19.79
CA GLU A 348 -30.33 -7.15 20.62
C GLU A 348 -29.72 -8.26 19.78
N PHE A 349 -28.41 -8.44 19.91
CA PHE A 349 -27.69 -9.57 19.35
C PHE A 349 -27.69 -10.72 20.35
N GLN A 350 -28.42 -11.80 20.03
CA GLN A 350 -28.53 -13.00 20.85
C GLN A 350 -28.30 -14.24 19.99
N ASN A 351 -27.33 -15.08 20.36
CA ASN A 351 -26.97 -16.31 19.62
C ASN A 351 -26.71 -16.11 18.12
N GLY A 352 -26.19 -14.93 17.73
CA GLY A 352 -25.95 -14.56 16.34
C GLY A 352 -27.14 -13.93 15.61
N ASP A 353 -28.34 -13.95 16.20
CA ASP A 353 -29.52 -13.30 15.64
C ASP A 353 -29.57 -11.82 15.99
N PHE A 354 -29.99 -10.99 15.03
CA PHE A 354 -30.26 -9.56 15.23
C PHE A 354 -31.74 -9.33 15.48
N LEU A 355 -32.12 -9.18 16.75
CA LEU A 355 -33.51 -9.04 17.18
C LEU A 355 -33.87 -7.56 17.30
N ILE A 356 -34.66 -7.05 16.37
CA ILE A 356 -35.15 -5.67 16.41
C ILE A 356 -36.21 -5.56 17.50
N GLN A 357 -35.90 -4.86 18.59
CA GLN A 357 -36.80 -4.70 19.74
C GLN A 357 -37.78 -3.56 19.50
N ASN A 358 -37.26 -2.37 19.18
CA ASN A 358 -38.07 -1.16 19.03
C ASN A 358 -37.51 -0.23 17.94
N CYS A 359 -38.40 0.47 17.24
CA CYS A 359 -38.04 1.49 16.25
C CYS A 359 -38.90 2.74 16.39
N TRP A 360 -38.31 3.90 16.12
CA TRP A 360 -39.00 5.18 16.10
C TRP A 360 -38.60 5.99 14.87
N ASN A 361 -39.56 6.68 14.27
CA ASN A 361 -39.28 7.63 13.20
C ASN A 361 -38.77 8.97 13.74
N GLU A 362 -38.34 9.86 12.84
CA GLU A 362 -37.81 11.20 13.18
C GLU A 362 -38.80 12.10 13.94
N LYS A 363 -40.11 11.79 13.91
CA LYS A 363 -41.13 12.51 14.68
C LYS A 363 -41.35 11.92 16.07
N GLY A 364 -40.53 10.95 16.48
CA GLY A 364 -40.64 10.23 17.75
C GLY A 364 -41.79 9.22 17.82
N LYS A 365 -42.50 8.95 16.71
CA LYS A 365 -43.56 7.93 16.69
C LYS A 365 -42.90 6.56 16.66
N GLN A 366 -43.24 5.72 17.64
CA GLN A 366 -42.83 4.32 17.67
C GLN A 366 -43.52 3.56 16.52
N THR A 367 -42.73 2.96 15.63
CA THR A 367 -43.21 2.22 14.46
C THR A 367 -43.13 0.72 14.65
N LEU A 368 -42.22 0.25 15.49
CA LEU A 368 -42.07 -1.15 15.91
C LEU A 368 -41.89 -1.22 17.42
N LYS A 369 -42.61 -2.15 18.05
CA LYS A 369 -42.56 -2.41 19.49
C LYS A 369 -42.48 -3.90 19.76
N ASP A 370 -41.56 -4.29 20.63
CA ASP A 370 -41.32 -5.67 21.09
C ASP A 370 -41.31 -6.67 19.91
N GLY A 371 -40.56 -6.35 18.86
CA GLY A 371 -40.41 -7.21 17.68
C GLY A 371 -41.59 -7.21 16.70
N THR A 372 -42.57 -6.31 16.87
CA THR A 372 -43.76 -6.24 16.01
C THR A 372 -44.05 -4.82 15.54
N GLY A 373 -44.25 -4.65 14.24
CA GLY A 373 -44.52 -3.35 13.60
C GLY A 373 -43.63 -3.13 12.38
N VAL A 374 -43.37 -1.87 12.04
CA VAL A 374 -42.63 -1.48 10.83
C VAL A 374 -41.25 -0.97 11.20
N TYR A 375 -40.22 -1.59 10.64
CA TYR A 375 -38.86 -1.08 10.62
C TYR A 375 -38.61 -0.36 9.30
N VAL A 376 -38.13 0.88 9.38
CA VAL A 376 -37.79 1.69 8.21
C VAL A 376 -36.33 2.11 8.34
N TYR A 377 -35.54 1.86 7.30
CA TYR A 377 -34.15 2.33 7.25
C TYR A 377 -33.77 2.82 5.86
N ASN A 378 -32.78 3.70 5.83
CA ASN A 378 -32.23 4.26 4.60
C ASN A 378 -30.75 3.88 4.52
N TYR A 379 -30.26 3.56 3.33
CA TYR A 379 -28.86 3.27 3.07
C TYR A 379 -28.39 3.99 1.80
N SER A 380 -27.21 4.60 1.85
CA SER A 380 -26.60 5.26 0.69
C SER A 380 -25.25 4.63 0.41
N GLY A 381 -25.19 3.77 -0.62
CA GLY A 381 -23.97 3.04 -0.98
C GLY A 381 -22.91 3.87 -1.72
N TRP A 382 -23.32 4.90 -2.46
CA TRP A 382 -22.45 5.84 -3.18
C TRP A 382 -23.26 7.10 -3.55
N GLU A 383 -22.56 8.13 -4.02
CA GLU A 383 -23.16 9.42 -4.33
C GLU A 383 -24.32 9.30 -5.35
N GLY A 384 -25.48 9.87 -5.01
CA GLY A 384 -26.69 9.82 -5.85
C GLY A 384 -27.49 8.50 -5.79
N HIS A 385 -27.14 7.57 -4.90
CA HIS A 385 -27.90 6.34 -4.66
C HIS A 385 -28.45 6.29 -3.23
N LEU A 386 -29.77 6.34 -3.10
CA LEU A 386 -30.50 6.19 -1.85
C LEU A 386 -31.40 4.96 -1.93
N GLU A 387 -31.12 3.96 -1.12
CA GLU A 387 -32.04 2.88 -0.80
C GLU A 387 -32.88 3.23 0.42
N HIS A 388 -34.17 2.93 0.32
CA HIS A 388 -35.15 3.08 1.39
C HIS A 388 -35.90 1.76 1.53
N ASP A 389 -35.85 1.15 2.70
CA ASP A 389 -36.52 -0.11 3.00
C ASP A 389 -37.60 0.09 4.05
N GLU A 390 -38.79 -0.44 3.77
CA GLU A 390 -39.90 -0.58 4.71
C GLU A 390 -40.14 -2.07 4.95
N GLN A 391 -39.96 -2.54 6.17
CA GLN A 391 -40.03 -3.95 6.53
C GLN A 391 -41.00 -4.16 7.69
N GLU A 392 -42.07 -4.92 7.46
CA GLU A 392 -43.00 -5.33 8.50
C GLU A 392 -42.49 -6.56 9.26
N TYR A 393 -42.65 -6.54 10.58
CA TYR A 393 -42.23 -7.59 11.52
C TYR A 393 -43.39 -8.00 12.42
N LYS A 394 -43.39 -9.28 12.81
CA LYS A 394 -44.25 -9.84 13.85
C LYS A 394 -43.45 -10.86 14.65
N ASN A 395 -43.39 -10.68 15.97
CA ASN A 395 -42.62 -11.53 16.88
C ASN A 395 -41.17 -11.76 16.38
N TYR A 396 -40.46 -10.67 16.08
CA TYR A 396 -39.06 -10.64 15.65
C TYR A 396 -38.77 -11.27 14.27
N LYS A 397 -39.80 -11.67 13.52
CA LYS A 397 -39.66 -12.24 12.18
C LYS A 397 -40.31 -11.34 11.15
N ARG A 398 -39.71 -11.23 9.95
CA ARG A 398 -40.34 -10.56 8.81
C ARG A 398 -41.72 -11.15 8.54
N HIS A 399 -42.72 -10.30 8.44
CA HIS A 399 -44.12 -10.67 8.32
C HIS A 399 -44.86 -9.56 7.59
N GLY A 400 -45.86 -9.87 6.78
CA GLY A 400 -46.58 -8.86 6.01
C GLY A 400 -45.73 -8.30 4.87
N GLN A 401 -45.86 -7.01 4.59
CA GLN A 401 -45.27 -6.38 3.41
C GLN A 401 -43.83 -5.91 3.64
N GLN A 402 -42.96 -6.21 2.66
CA GLN A 402 -41.60 -5.69 2.60
C GLN A 402 -41.44 -4.91 1.29
N LYS A 403 -40.88 -3.71 1.36
CA LYS A 403 -40.69 -2.83 0.20
C LYS A 403 -39.29 -2.25 0.21
N THR A 404 -38.63 -2.30 -0.94
CA THR A 404 -37.34 -1.64 -1.16
C THR A 404 -37.51 -0.64 -2.30
N PHE A 405 -37.06 0.59 -2.07
CA PHE A 405 -37.07 1.66 -3.04
C PHE A 405 -35.63 2.08 -3.32
N SER A 406 -35.24 2.16 -4.58
CA SER A 406 -33.96 2.74 -5.01
C SER A 406 -34.23 4.07 -5.70
N ASN A 407 -33.67 5.16 -5.16
CA ASN A 407 -33.90 6.54 -5.60
C ASN A 407 -35.40 6.89 -5.71
N GLY A 408 -36.20 6.43 -4.74
CA GLY A 408 -37.64 6.65 -4.68
C GLY A 408 -38.48 5.74 -5.60
N ILE A 409 -37.86 4.88 -6.40
CA ILE A 409 -38.54 3.93 -7.27
C ILE A 409 -38.61 2.58 -6.56
N LEU A 410 -39.81 2.02 -6.40
CA LEU A 410 -40.00 0.67 -5.85
C LEU A 410 -39.28 -0.36 -6.73
N THR A 411 -38.28 -1.06 -6.19
CA THR A 411 -37.48 -2.07 -6.90
C THR A 411 -37.84 -3.49 -6.48
N LEU A 412 -38.29 -3.67 -5.24
CA LEU A 412 -38.69 -4.95 -4.67
C LEU A 412 -39.93 -4.80 -3.78
N TYR A 413 -40.88 -5.71 -3.94
CA TYR A 413 -41.99 -5.92 -3.03
C TYR A 413 -42.07 -7.40 -2.67
N GLN A 414 -42.28 -7.72 -1.40
CA GLN A 414 -42.43 -9.10 -0.93
C GLN A 414 -43.55 -9.22 0.11
N GLU A 415 -44.29 -10.31 0.05
CA GLU A 415 -45.20 -10.75 1.10
C GLU A 415 -44.56 -11.90 1.88
N MET A 416 -44.45 -11.73 3.19
CA MET A 416 -43.79 -12.69 4.08
C MET A 416 -44.73 -13.14 5.20
N GLU A 417 -44.57 -14.37 5.66
CA GLU A 417 -45.23 -14.88 6.85
C GLU A 417 -44.21 -15.64 7.72
N ASN A 418 -44.01 -15.18 8.97
CA ASN A 418 -43.13 -15.83 9.95
C ASN A 418 -41.69 -16.05 9.43
N GLY A 419 -41.17 -15.08 8.68
CA GLY A 419 -39.80 -15.08 8.17
C GLY A 419 -39.61 -15.78 6.82
N VAL A 420 -40.66 -16.34 6.21
CA VAL A 420 -40.58 -16.99 4.89
C VAL A 420 -41.49 -16.28 3.88
N GLU A 421 -41.14 -16.27 2.60
CA GLU A 421 -42.03 -15.73 1.57
C GLU A 421 -43.35 -16.50 1.52
N ASN A 422 -44.47 -15.79 1.61
CA ASN A 422 -45.80 -16.36 1.54
C ASN A 422 -46.75 -15.33 0.93
N GLY A 423 -47.06 -15.49 -0.36
CA GLY A 423 -47.73 -14.46 -1.16
C GLY A 423 -46.87 -14.02 -2.34
N TYR A 424 -47.07 -12.78 -2.82
CA TYR A 424 -46.38 -12.28 -4.00
C TYR A 424 -45.02 -11.64 -3.69
N THR A 425 -44.03 -11.98 -4.52
CA THR A 425 -42.77 -11.24 -4.67
C THR A 425 -42.73 -10.61 -6.05
N ARG A 426 -42.50 -9.30 -6.12
CA ARG A 426 -42.44 -8.52 -7.36
C ARG A 426 -41.13 -7.76 -7.45
N ASN A 427 -40.43 -7.94 -8.56
CA ASN A 427 -39.26 -7.14 -8.93
C ASN A 427 -39.67 -6.13 -10.01
N TYR A 428 -39.10 -4.94 -9.96
CA TYR A 428 -39.45 -3.85 -10.87
C TYR A 428 -38.23 -3.37 -11.67
N TYR A 429 -38.47 -2.87 -12.88
CA TYR A 429 -37.48 -2.15 -13.67
C TYR A 429 -37.26 -0.74 -13.13
N LYS A 430 -36.18 -0.08 -13.55
CA LYS A 430 -35.90 1.33 -13.22
C LYS A 430 -36.99 2.31 -13.67
N ASN A 431 -37.90 1.92 -14.57
CA ASN A 431 -39.05 2.72 -14.98
C ASN A 431 -40.32 2.43 -14.15
N GLY A 432 -40.22 1.65 -13.06
CA GLY A 432 -41.32 1.28 -12.19
C GLY A 432 -42.25 0.18 -12.72
N LYS A 433 -42.05 -0.32 -13.96
CA LYS A 433 -42.83 -1.45 -14.49
C LYS A 433 -42.38 -2.76 -13.85
N ILE A 434 -43.32 -3.68 -13.63
CA ILE A 434 -43.01 -5.03 -13.12
C ILE A 434 -42.10 -5.75 -14.12
N LYS A 435 -41.01 -6.30 -13.62
CA LYS A 435 -40.05 -7.15 -14.33
C LYS A 435 -40.37 -8.62 -14.14
N GLU A 436 -40.70 -9.00 -12.91
CA GLU A 436 -40.99 -10.37 -12.52
C GLU A 436 -41.99 -10.38 -11.38
N GLU A 437 -42.94 -11.32 -11.43
CA GLU A 437 -43.85 -11.64 -10.33
C GLU A 437 -43.74 -13.14 -10.02
N LYS A 438 -43.53 -13.48 -8.75
CA LYS A 438 -43.52 -14.84 -8.24
C LYS A 438 -44.56 -14.97 -7.14
N LEU A 439 -45.34 -16.05 -7.18
CA LEU A 439 -46.21 -16.44 -6.07
C LEU A 439 -45.51 -17.49 -5.23
N TYR A 440 -45.40 -17.25 -3.94
CA TYR A 440 -44.81 -18.16 -2.95
C TYR A 440 -45.89 -18.73 -2.03
N LYS A 441 -45.67 -19.98 -1.59
CA LYS A 441 -46.41 -20.59 -0.48
C LYS A 441 -45.42 -21.30 0.43
N ASN A 442 -45.31 -20.85 1.69
CA ASN A 442 -44.37 -21.38 2.68
C ASN A 442 -42.92 -21.47 2.15
N GLY A 443 -42.43 -20.38 1.56
CA GLY A 443 -41.07 -20.27 1.00
C GLY A 443 -40.86 -21.00 -0.34
N LYS A 444 -41.87 -21.69 -0.88
CA LYS A 444 -41.77 -22.40 -2.16
C LYS A 444 -42.46 -21.63 -3.28
N VAL A 445 -41.77 -21.49 -4.40
CA VAL A 445 -42.34 -20.89 -5.62
C VAL A 445 -43.48 -21.78 -6.15
N VAL A 446 -44.66 -21.20 -6.27
CA VAL A 446 -45.86 -21.80 -6.85
C VAL A 446 -45.99 -21.44 -8.32
N SER A 447 -45.69 -20.19 -8.69
CA SER A 447 -45.71 -19.73 -10.08
C SER A 447 -44.78 -18.56 -10.30
N THR A 448 -44.32 -18.40 -11.54
CA THR A 448 -43.45 -17.30 -11.98
C THR A 448 -44.01 -16.71 -13.26
N LYS A 449 -44.07 -15.38 -13.33
CA LYS A 449 -44.37 -14.61 -14.53
C LYS A 449 -43.25 -13.60 -14.76
N THR A 450 -42.70 -13.57 -15.96
CA THR A 450 -41.70 -12.59 -16.38
C THR A 450 -42.32 -11.64 -17.40
N PHE A 451 -41.96 -10.37 -17.29
CA PHE A 451 -42.46 -9.31 -18.16
C PHE A 451 -41.27 -8.72 -18.89
N PRO A 452 -41.25 -8.76 -20.24
CA PRO A 452 -40.15 -8.19 -21.01
C PRO A 452 -40.07 -6.70 -20.74
N LYS A 453 -38.85 -6.17 -20.74
CA LYS A 453 -38.61 -4.73 -20.73
C LYS A 453 -39.18 -4.21 -22.06
N SER A 454 -40.35 -3.57 -22.04
CA SER A 454 -40.88 -3.00 -23.29
C SER A 454 -39.96 -1.85 -23.70
N ASP A 455 -39.25 -1.99 -24.82
CA ASP A 455 -38.49 -0.92 -25.46
C ASP A 455 -39.46 0.09 -26.08
N ILE A 456 -40.12 0.90 -25.25
CA ILE A 456 -40.75 2.15 -25.70
C ILE A 456 -40.49 3.18 -24.60
N PRO A 457 -39.97 4.39 -24.95
CA PRO A 457 -39.43 5.37 -24.01
C PRO A 457 -40.35 5.71 -22.84
#